data_AF-A0A2V4XDF5-F1
#
_entry.id   AF-A0A2V4XDF5-F1
#
_cell.length_a   1.000
_cell.length_b   1.000
_cell.length_c   1.000
_cell.angle_alpha   90.00
_cell.angle_beta   90.00
_cell.angle_gamma   90.00
#
_symmetry.space_group_name_H-M   'P 1'
#
loop_
_entity.id
_entity.type
_entity.pdbx_description
1 polymer ?
#
loop_
_entity_poly.entity_id
_entity_poly.type
_entity_poly.pdbx_seq_one_letter_code
_entity_poly.pdbx_strand_id
1 'polypeptide(L)' 'MKKLNTEKLGRLSDENQNIYINIDHLKKGSYTINILLNNKIIKSFKVSKL' A
#
# COMPACT_ATOMS: atom_id res chain seq x y z
N MET A 1 12.11 -26.48 37.44
CA MET A 1 11.90 -26.39 35.98
C MET A 1 11.56 -24.93 35.63
N LYS A 2 12.47 -24.22 34.93
CA LYS A 2 12.29 -22.80 34.55
C LYS A 2 11.25 -22.72 33.41
N LYS A 3 10.16 -21.96 33.61
CA LYS A 3 9.17 -21.68 32.57
C LYS A 3 9.84 -20.87 31.45
N LEU A 4 9.68 -21.31 30.20
CA LEU A 4 10.10 -20.55 29.03
C LEU A 4 9.29 -19.24 28.95
N ASN A 5 9.99 -18.11 28.90
CA ASN A 5 9.42 -16.85 28.45
C ASN A 5 9.19 -16.97 26.94
N THR A 6 7.94 -17.20 26.55
CA THR A 6 7.54 -17.06 25.14
C THR A 6 7.61 -15.57 24.82
N GLU A 7 8.66 -15.14 24.14
CA GLU A 7 8.72 -13.81 23.55
C GLU A 7 7.49 -13.66 22.66
N LYS A 8 6.61 -12.76 23.09
CA LYS A 8 5.39 -12.40 22.38
C LYS A 8 5.86 -11.70 21.10
N LEU A 9 6.11 -12.45 20.02
CA LEU A 9 6.22 -11.89 18.69
C LEU A 9 4.95 -11.10 18.46
N GLY A 10 5.04 -9.77 18.60
CA GLY A 10 3.93 -8.88 18.36
C GLY A 10 3.44 -9.16 16.95
N ARG A 11 2.26 -9.76 16.84
CA ARG A 11 1.49 -9.66 15.60
C ARG A 11 1.36 -8.17 15.36
N LEU A 12 1.98 -7.68 14.28
CA LEU A 12 1.62 -6.41 13.68
C LEU A 12 0.10 -6.49 13.56
N SER A 13 -0.59 -5.68 14.35
CA SER A 13 -2.03 -5.61 14.34
C SER A 13 -2.49 -5.31 12.91
N ASP A 14 -3.58 -5.93 12.48
CA ASP A 14 -4.23 -5.75 11.17
C ASP A 14 -4.85 -4.34 11.04
N GLU A 15 -4.07 -3.32 11.38
CA GLU A 15 -4.44 -1.93 11.30
C GLU A 15 -4.30 -1.51 9.86
N ASN A 16 -5.41 -1.07 9.25
CA ASN A 16 -5.47 -0.57 7.89
C ASN A 16 -4.31 0.43 7.63
N GLN A 17 -3.29 -0.02 6.91
CA GLN A 17 -2.14 0.80 6.54
C GLN A 17 -2.49 1.59 5.29
N ASN A 18 -2.56 2.92 5.41
CA ASN A 18 -2.80 3.80 4.28
C ASN A 18 -1.51 3.93 3.44
N ILE A 19 -1.64 3.81 2.13
CA ILE A 19 -0.56 4.09 1.18
C ILE A 19 -0.83 5.44 0.53
N TYR A 20 0.09 6.38 0.71
CA TYR A 20 0.05 7.71 0.09
C TYR A 20 1.07 7.78 -1.05
N ILE A 21 0.67 8.37 -2.18
CA ILE A 21 1.53 8.57 -3.35
C ILE A 21 1.49 10.06 -3.70
N ASN A 22 2.65 10.72 -3.65
CA ASN A 22 2.82 12.07 -4.17
C ASN A 22 3.37 12.00 -5.60
N ILE A 23 2.71 12.65 -6.54
CA ILE A 23 3.14 12.71 -7.93
C ILE A 23 3.28 14.18 -8.32
N ASP A 24 4.53 14.63 -8.46
CA ASP A 24 4.86 15.95 -8.97
C ASP A 24 5.16 15.90 -10.47
N HIS A 25 5.27 17.07 -11.11
CA HIS A 25 5.73 17.24 -12.50
C HIS A 25 4.98 16.49 -13.63
N LEU A 26 3.82 15.88 -13.37
CA LEU A 26 2.98 15.38 -14.47
C LEU A 26 2.62 16.52 -15.42
N LYS A 27 2.68 16.26 -16.73
CA LYS A 27 2.12 17.16 -17.74
C LYS A 27 0.59 17.17 -17.59
N LYS A 28 -0.05 18.17 -18.19
CA LYS A 28 -1.52 18.18 -18.29
C LYS A 28 -1.97 16.98 -19.12
N GLY A 29 -3.00 16.28 -18.66
CA GLY A 29 -3.51 15.09 -19.34
C GLY A 29 -4.25 14.12 -18.44
N SER A 30 -4.70 13.03 -19.05
CA SER A 30 -5.43 11.94 -18.40
C SER A 30 -4.51 10.72 -18.24
N TYR A 31 -4.45 10.19 -17.03
CA TYR A 31 -3.60 9.08 -16.66
C TYR A 31 -4.43 7.93 -16.09
N THR A 32 -3.97 6.69 -16.31
CA THR A 32 -4.50 5.52 -15.63
C THR A 32 -3.45 5.03 -14.64
N ILE A 33 -3.80 5.00 -13.35
CA ILE A 33 -2.97 4.41 -12.30
C ILE A 33 -3.47 2.99 -12.04
N ASN A 34 -2.56 2.03 -12.16
CA ASN A 34 -2.81 0.61 -11.85
C ASN A 34 -2.04 0.24 -10.58
N ILE A 35 -2.75 -0.25 -9.56
CA ILE A 35 -2.17 -0.82 -8.36
C ILE A 35 -2.02 -2.32 -8.57
N LEU A 36 -0.79 -2.81 -8.44
CA LEU A 36 -0.44 -4.21 -8.59
C LEU A 36 -0.12 -4.84 -7.23
N LEU A 37 -0.60 -6.07 -7.02
CA LEU A 37 -0.19 -6.94 -5.92
C LEU A 37 0.13 -8.32 -6.50
N ASN A 38 1.30 -8.86 -6.19
CA ASN A 38 1.78 -10.15 -6.75
C ASN A 38 1.67 -10.20 -8.29
N ASN A 39 2.12 -9.14 -8.95
CA ASN A 39 2.09 -8.96 -10.41
C ASN A 39 0.69 -9.02 -11.06
N LYS A 40 -0.38 -8.91 -10.27
CA LYS A 40 -1.76 -8.82 -10.75
C LYS A 40 -2.33 -7.44 -10.44
N ILE A 41 -3.04 -6.85 -11.39
CA ILE A 41 -3.74 -5.58 -11.19
C ILE A 41 -4.92 -5.83 -10.26
N ILE A 42 -4.96 -5.13 -9.12
CA ILE A 42 -6.04 -5.21 -8.13
C ILE A 42 -6.94 -3.98 -8.12
N LYS A 43 -6.44 -2.83 -8.61
CA LYS A 43 -7.21 -1.59 -8.73
C LYS A 43 -6.68 -0.77 -9.90
N SER A 44 -7.60 -0.21 -10.68
CA SER A 44 -7.30 0.78 -11.70
C SER A 44 -8.18 2.00 -11.49
N PHE A 45 -7.62 3.20 -11.62
CA PHE A 45 -8.37 4.44 -11.57
C PHE A 45 -7.75 5.50 -12.47
N LYS A 46 -8.60 6.41 -12.96
CA LYS A 46 -8.18 7.53 -13.82
C LYS A 46 -7.89 8.76 -12.97
N VAL A 47 -6.80 9.46 -13.27
CA VAL A 47 -6.46 10.76 -12.69
C VAL A 47 -6.25 11.74 -13.82
N SER A 48 -6.96 12.87 -13.76
CA SER A 48 -6.80 13.96 -14.72
C SER A 48 -6.05 15.10 -14.07
N LYS A 49 -4.94 15.54 -14.69
CA LYS A 49 -4.26 16.77 -14.33
C LYS A 49 -4.67 17.86 -15.30
N LEU A 50 -5.45 18.81 -14.79
CA LEU A 50 -5.95 19.99 -15.52
C LEU A 50 -4.90 21.08 -15.68
#